data_AF-K0BCA6-F1
#
_entry.id   AF-K0BCA6-F1
#
_cell.length_a   1.000
_cell.length_b   1.000
_cell.length_c   1.000
_cell.angle_alpha   90.00
_cell.angle_beta   90.00
_cell.angle_gamma   90.00
#
_symmetry.space_group_name_H-M   'P 1'
#
loop_
_entity.id
_entity.type
_entity.pdbx_description
1 polymer ?
#
loop_
_entity_poly.entity_id
_entity_poly.type
_entity_poly.pdbx_seq_one_letter_code
_entity_poly.pdbx_strand_id
1 'polypeptide(L)'
;MKFSDLNLPALKSFLDYEATRGNDPIITVDGQNFQVIRRVQSQSFDSEELVASTILSDAVDGKNIILARFAHDGYSTIPGDTLESMWTFVRSVA
;
A
#
# COMPACT_ATOMS: atom_id res chain seq x y z
N MET A 1 -13.39 -0.99 -10.51
CA MET A 1 -12.20 -0.43 -9.84
C MET A 1 -10.96 -1.06 -10.44
N LYS A 2 -9.94 -0.26 -10.77
CA LYS A 2 -8.69 -0.70 -11.42
C LYS A 2 -7.55 0.13 -10.85
N PHE A 3 -6.35 -0.46 -10.73
CA PHE A 3 -5.14 0.31 -10.50
C PHE A 3 -4.98 1.34 -11.64
N SER A 4 -4.93 2.62 -11.28
CA SER A 4 -4.70 3.70 -12.23
C SER A 4 -3.21 3.97 -12.44
N ASP A 5 -2.39 3.58 -11.46
CA ASP A 5 -0.92 3.59 -11.54
C ASP A 5 -0.40 2.35 -10.79
N LEU A 6 0.56 1.65 -11.37
CA LEU A 6 1.15 0.45 -10.77
C LEU A 6 2.59 0.29 -11.25
N ASN A 7 3.53 0.64 -10.40
CA ASN A 7 4.96 0.44 -10.63
C ASN A 7 5.37 -0.94 -10.11
N LEU A 8 5.09 -1.98 -10.90
CA LEU A 8 5.36 -3.38 -10.52
C LEU A 8 6.82 -3.64 -10.10
N PRO A 9 7.86 -3.15 -10.81
CA PRO A 9 9.24 -3.35 -10.39
C PRO A 9 9.53 -2.74 -9.01
N ALA A 10 9.12 -1.51 -8.76
CA ALA A 10 9.34 -0.84 -7.48
C ALA A 10 8.53 -1.51 -6.36
N LEU A 11 7.27 -1.85 -6.61
CA LEU A 11 6.44 -2.57 -5.65
C LEU A 11 7.03 -3.92 -5.28
N LYS A 12 7.58 -4.67 -6.26
CA LYS A 12 8.24 -5.94 -5.98
C LYS A 12 9.47 -5.75 -5.09
N SER A 13 10.34 -4.80 -5.42
CA SER A 13 11.53 -4.49 -4.60
C SER A 13 11.14 -4.08 -3.19
N PHE A 14 10.09 -3.27 -3.05
CA PHE A 14 9.51 -2.90 -1.76
C PHE A 14 9.05 -4.14 -0.98
N LEU A 15 8.25 -5.02 -1.58
CA LEU A 15 7.75 -6.23 -0.93
C LEU A 15 8.87 -7.23 -0.59
N ASP A 16 9.91 -7.33 -1.42
CA ASP A 16 11.09 -8.15 -1.13
C ASP A 16 11.84 -7.60 0.09
N TYR A 17 12.07 -6.29 0.15
CA TYR A 17 12.69 -5.64 1.30
C TYR A 17 11.85 -5.79 2.57
N GLU A 18 10.56 -5.54 2.50
CA GLU A 18 9.63 -5.70 3.62
C GLU A 18 9.62 -7.15 4.15
N ALA A 19 9.69 -8.14 3.26
CA ALA A 19 9.79 -9.54 3.65
C ALA A 19 11.07 -9.85 4.45
N THR A 20 12.20 -9.18 4.15
CA THR A 20 13.45 -9.36 4.91
C THR A 20 13.38 -8.87 6.35
N ARG A 21 12.43 -8.00 6.68
CA ARG A 21 12.25 -7.48 8.03
C ARG A 21 11.66 -8.53 8.99
N GLY A 22 11.10 -9.63 8.47
CA GLY A 22 10.65 -10.78 9.27
C GLY A 22 9.41 -10.53 10.14
N ASN A 23 8.73 -9.41 9.97
CA ASN A 23 7.59 -9.01 10.80
C ASN A 23 6.23 -9.47 10.26
N ASP A 24 6.19 -9.91 9.00
CA ASP A 24 4.95 -10.29 8.32
C ASP A 24 4.68 -11.79 8.47
N PRO A 25 3.46 -12.20 8.88
CA PRO A 25 3.14 -13.60 9.14
C PRO A 25 3.16 -14.46 7.87
N ILE A 26 3.54 -15.72 8.05
CA ILE A 26 3.36 -16.78 7.04
C ILE A 26 2.16 -17.62 7.45
N ILE A 27 1.21 -17.80 6.53
CA ILE A 27 0.03 -18.65 6.69
C ILE A 27 0.11 -19.84 5.72
N THR A 28 -0.42 -20.98 6.12
CA THR A 28 -0.53 -22.16 5.25
C THR A 28 -1.97 -22.34 4.81
N VAL A 29 -2.19 -22.42 3.49
CA VAL A 29 -3.49 -22.68 2.87
C VAL A 29 -3.30 -23.81 1.88
N ASP A 30 -4.05 -24.91 2.03
CA ASP A 30 -3.98 -26.10 1.16
C ASP A 30 -2.55 -26.66 0.98
N GLY A 31 -1.75 -26.63 2.05
CA GLY A 31 -0.36 -27.09 2.06
C GLY A 31 0.64 -26.14 1.39
N GLN A 32 0.19 -24.98 0.90
CA GLN A 32 1.04 -23.94 0.35
C GLN A 32 1.24 -22.81 1.38
N ASN A 33 2.46 -22.32 1.48
CA ASN A 33 2.79 -21.23 2.39
C ASN A 33 2.66 -19.89 1.67
N PHE A 34 2.06 -18.92 2.34
CA PHE A 34 1.87 -17.56 1.86
C PHE A 34 2.34 -16.57 2.91
N GLN A 35 3.15 -15.61 2.49
CA GLN A 35 3.48 -14.45 3.32
C GLN A 35 2.43 -13.36 3.11
N VAL A 36 1.90 -12.83 4.21
CA VAL A 36 0.89 -11.77 4.22
C VAL A 36 1.52 -10.47 4.70
N ILE A 37 1.74 -9.54 3.77
CA ILE A 37 2.40 -8.26 4.04
C ILE A 37 1.33 -7.18 4.16
N ARG A 38 1.27 -6.48 5.31
CA ARG A 38 0.28 -5.42 5.58
C ARG A 38 0.92 -4.07 5.80
N ARG A 39 0.55 -3.05 5.03
CA ARG A 39 1.08 -1.69 5.19
C ARG A 39 -0.05 -0.70 5.37
N VAL A 40 0.10 0.17 6.37
CA VAL A 40 -0.84 1.26 6.64
C VAL A 40 -0.14 2.55 6.23
N GLN A 41 -0.79 3.33 5.38
CA GLN A 41 -0.32 4.66 5.01
C GLN A 41 -1.37 5.68 5.43
N SER A 42 -0.96 6.61 6.28
CA SER A 42 -1.78 7.67 6.83
C SER A 42 -1.57 8.96 6.03
N GLN A 43 -2.67 9.65 5.71
CA GLN A 43 -2.67 10.95 5.05
C GLN A 43 -3.53 11.90 5.88
N SER A 44 -2.97 13.04 6.27
CA SER A 44 -3.70 14.12 6.93
C SER A 44 -4.06 15.20 5.93
N PHE A 45 -5.21 15.84 6.14
CA PHE A 45 -5.74 16.88 5.28
C PHE A 45 -5.83 18.20 6.05
N ASP A 46 -5.36 19.28 5.43
CA ASP A 46 -5.37 20.65 5.96
C ASP A 46 -6.31 21.58 5.18
N SER A 47 -6.96 21.06 4.14
CA SER A 47 -7.92 21.78 3.30
C SER A 47 -9.11 20.89 2.94
N GLU A 48 -10.16 21.50 2.40
CA GLU A 48 -11.32 20.76 1.91
C GLU A 48 -11.01 20.18 0.53
N GLU A 49 -11.06 18.85 0.40
CA GLU A 49 -10.71 18.14 -0.84
C GLU A 49 -11.67 16.99 -1.15
N LEU A 50 -11.76 16.62 -2.44
CA LEU A 50 -12.37 15.36 -2.88
C LEU A 50 -11.27 14.36 -3.20
N VAL A 51 -11.09 13.35 -2.36
CA VAL A 51 -10.08 12.32 -2.57
C VAL A 51 -10.69 11.16 -3.34
N ALA A 52 -10.25 10.94 -4.58
CA ALA A 52 -10.77 9.89 -5.47
C ALA A 52 -9.75 8.76 -5.74
N SER A 53 -8.66 8.70 -4.98
CA SER A 53 -7.71 7.59 -5.07
C SER A 53 -6.93 7.39 -3.78
N THR A 54 -6.56 6.14 -3.52
CA THR A 54 -5.65 5.75 -2.44
C THR A 54 -4.28 5.44 -3.04
N ILE A 55 -3.20 5.93 -2.41
CA ILE A 55 -1.82 5.78 -2.88
C ILE A 55 -1.04 4.93 -1.87
N LEU A 56 -0.28 3.96 -2.37
CA LEU A 56 0.86 3.37 -1.68
C LEU A 56 2.12 4.01 -2.25
N SER A 57 2.93 4.61 -1.39
CA SER A 57 4.20 5.21 -1.78
C SER A 57 5.32 4.82 -0.83
N ASP A 58 6.56 4.91 -1.31
CA ASP A 58 7.77 4.66 -0.54
C ASP A 58 8.79 5.79 -0.76
N ALA A 59 9.67 6.00 0.22
CA ALA A 59 10.72 7.01 0.16
C ALA A 59 12.06 6.37 -0.21
N VAL A 60 12.43 6.45 -1.49
CA VAL A 60 13.72 5.95 -1.99
C VAL A 60 14.64 7.14 -2.26
N ASP A 61 15.79 7.16 -1.58
CA ASP A 61 16.78 8.25 -1.67
C ASP A 61 16.19 9.65 -1.43
N GLY A 62 15.24 9.74 -0.49
CA GLY A 62 14.55 10.98 -0.14
C GLY A 62 13.50 11.43 -1.15
N LYS A 63 13.25 10.65 -2.22
CA LYS A 63 12.19 10.90 -3.20
C LYS A 63 11.02 9.97 -2.95
N ASN A 64 9.81 10.54 -2.88
CA ASN A 64 8.60 9.76 -2.78
C ASN A 64 8.27 9.13 -4.14
N ILE A 65 8.24 7.80 -4.21
CA ILE A 65 7.86 7.03 -5.40
C ILE A 65 6.48 6.41 -5.19
N ILE A 66 5.62 6.52 -6.18
CA ILE A 66 4.32 5.83 -6.16
C ILE A 66 4.55 4.36 -6.52
N LEU A 67 4.19 3.46 -5.60
CA LEU A 67 4.24 2.02 -5.82
C LEU A 67 2.94 1.54 -6.49
N ALA A 68 1.81 2.02 -5.97
CA ALA A 68 0.49 1.70 -6.49
C ALA A 68 -0.49 2.84 -6.23
N ARG A 69 -1.44 3.04 -7.14
CA ARG A 69 -2.60 3.92 -6.96
C ARG A 69 -3.88 3.17 -7.30
N PHE A 70 -4.81 3.18 -6.36
CA PHE A 70 -6.13 2.59 -6.51
C PHE A 70 -7.19 3.69 -6.60
N ALA A 71 -7.86 3.81 -7.74
CA ALA A 71 -8.94 4.78 -7.93
C ALA A 71 -10.27 4.25 -7.36
N HIS A 72 -11.03 5.13 -6.73
CA HIS A 72 -12.34 4.87 -6.13
C HIS A 72 -13.27 6.08 -6.26
N ASP A 73 -14.56 5.91 -5.97
CA ASP A 73 -15.59 6.94 -6.20
C ASP A 73 -15.38 8.22 -5.37
N GLY A 74 -14.65 8.08 -4.26
CA GLY A 74 -14.10 9.17 -3.50
C GLY A 74 -14.90 9.55 -2.27
N TYR A 75 -14.29 10.38 -1.44
CA TYR A 75 -14.86 10.92 -0.22
C TYR A 75 -14.35 12.35 -0.04
N SER A 76 -15.18 13.19 0.56
CA SER A 76 -14.80 14.55 0.93
C SER A 76 -14.02 14.52 2.24
N THR A 77 -12.98 15.34 2.31
CA THR A 77 -12.20 15.59 3.53
C THR A 77 -12.30 17.07 3.90
N ILE A 78 -12.15 17.38 5.18
CA ILE A 78 -12.03 18.73 5.72
C ILE A 78 -10.75 18.87 6.55
N PRO A 79 -10.30 20.11 6.88
CA PRO A 79 -9.11 20.30 7.70
C PRO A 79 -9.19 19.56 9.04
N GLY A 80 -8.16 18.76 9.33
CA GLY A 80 -8.08 17.94 10.53
C GLY A 80 -8.48 16.47 10.31
N ASP A 81 -9.08 16.13 9.17
CA ASP A 81 -9.32 14.74 8.81
C ASP A 81 -8.01 13.98 8.61
N THR A 82 -8.05 12.69 8.93
CA THR A 82 -6.97 11.75 8.63
C THR A 82 -7.57 10.51 7.99
N LEU A 83 -6.95 10.08 6.89
CA LEU A 83 -7.24 8.82 6.22
C LEU A 83 -6.14 7.82 6.51
N GLU A 84 -6.53 6.61 6.90
CA GLU A 84 -5.65 5.45 6.91
C GLU A 84 -6.01 4.51 5.77
N SER A 85 -5.02 4.20 4.94
CA SER A 85 -5.15 3.22 3.88
C SER A 85 -4.40 1.95 4.23
N MET A 86 -5.11 0.82 4.24
CA MET A 86 -4.51 -0.49 4.51
C MET A 86 -4.32 -1.27 3.21
N TRP A 87 -3.05 -1.57 2.90
CA TRP A 87 -2.62 -2.36 1.77
C TRP A 87 -2.25 -3.76 2.24
N THR A 88 -2.92 -4.77 1.71
CA THR A 88 -2.62 -6.19 2.01
C THR A 88 -2.12 -6.88 0.76
N PHE A 89 -0.91 -7.43 0.84
CA PHE A 89 -0.30 -8.22 -0.22
C PHE A 89 -0.15 -9.66 0.25
N VAL A 90 -0.41 -10.58 -0.67
CA VAL A 90 -0.23 -12.01 -0.45
C VAL A 90 0.71 -12.53 -1.52
N ARG A 91 1.80 -13.18 -1.10
CA ARG A 91 2.77 -13.82 -2.00
C ARG A 91 3.03 -15.24 -1.55
N SER A 92 3.20 -16.15 -2.50
CA SER A 92 3.67 -17.51 -2.20
C SER A 92 5.12 -17.46 -1.69
N VAL A 93 5.42 -18.31 -0.71
CA VAL A 93 6.79 -18.58 -0.26
C VAL A 93 7.09 -20.06 -0.53
N ALA A 94 8.20 -20.30 -1.22
CA ALA A 94 8.71 -21.63 -1.55
C ALA A 94 9.56 -22.19 -0.41
#